data_AF-A0A1F6E581-F1
#
_entry.id   AF-A0A1F6E581-F1
#
_cell.length_a   1.000
_cell.length_b   1.000
_cell.length_c   1.000
_cell.angle_alpha   90.00
_cell.angle_beta   90.00
_cell.angle_gamma   90.00
#
_symmetry.space_group_name_H-M   'P 1'
#
loop_
_entity.id
_entity.type
_entity.pdbx_description
1 polymer ?
#
loop_
_entity_poly.entity_id
_entity_poly.type
_entity_poly.pdbx_seq_one_letter_code
_entity_poly.pdbx_strand_id
1 'polypeptide(L)'
;MDNQDIRHQQSRLEGTPPHWVPIRGLTLLLDTPDVCLVADEANGLRRLHCDVSREAKLALFNILYGGVADSEIIRLFAGKQNFCIVPSAAYHVTALGLFSEENVHLLSARVRNAAVACLREQPGCERREFPELIDCIMESGLVTQQFSVEYEYDSFALFSTALVARLRPTLVSLEAHQSLEHARNALSSQLHERFGLPISAKLDPHVTIGYFTSLEERESFSPFLEHIQAVGSGIRSRVSFSSVSLYSYSDVTHFFRVPLP
;
A
#
# COMPACT_ATOMS: atom_id res chain seq x y z
N MET A 1 -43.87 -9.00 11.66
CA MET A 1 -42.57 -9.10 10.95
C MET A 1 -41.55 -9.47 12.00
N ASP A 2 -41.24 -10.76 12.03
CA ASP A 2 -40.62 -11.44 13.17
C ASP A 2 -39.13 -11.18 13.28
N ASN A 3 -38.68 -10.99 14.52
CA ASN A 3 -37.27 -10.85 14.95
C ASN A 3 -36.38 -12.08 14.66
N GLN A 4 -36.89 -13.10 13.95
CA GLN A 4 -36.17 -14.30 13.56
C GLN A 4 -35.47 -14.15 12.20
N ASP A 5 -36.02 -13.38 11.25
CA ASP A 5 -35.42 -13.20 9.92
C ASP A 5 -34.16 -12.33 9.94
N ILE A 6 -34.09 -11.35 10.86
CA ILE A 6 -32.90 -10.49 11.04
C ILE A 6 -31.74 -11.30 11.64
N ARG A 7 -32.02 -12.21 12.58
CA ARG A 7 -31.00 -13.10 13.16
C ARG A 7 -30.50 -14.13 12.15
N HIS A 8 -31.37 -14.61 11.25
CA HIS A 8 -30.95 -15.51 10.19
C HIS A 8 -30.08 -14.83 9.11
N GLN A 9 -30.31 -13.56 8.82
CA GLN A 9 -29.41 -12.78 7.94
C GLN A 9 -28.07 -12.44 8.60
N GLN A 10 -28.05 -12.11 9.91
CA GLN A 10 -26.80 -11.90 10.65
C GLN A 10 -25.95 -13.19 10.76
N SER A 11 -26.59 -14.36 10.94
CA SER A 11 -25.89 -15.65 11.01
C SER A 11 -25.25 -16.11 9.69
N ARG A 12 -25.64 -15.53 8.54
CA ARG A 12 -25.04 -15.85 7.23
C ARG A 12 -23.79 -15.05 6.92
N LEU A 13 -23.55 -13.97 7.66
CA LEU A 13 -22.34 -13.14 7.54
C LEU A 13 -21.25 -13.65 8.47
N GLU A 14 -21.60 -14.25 9.62
CA GLU A 14 -20.66 -14.98 10.47
C GLU A 14 -19.99 -16.12 9.68
N GLY A 15 -18.70 -15.93 9.36
CA GLY A 15 -17.89 -16.94 8.67
C GLY A 15 -17.57 -16.64 7.20
N THR A 16 -18.09 -15.56 6.60
CA THR A 16 -17.54 -15.09 5.32
C THR A 16 -16.26 -14.29 5.63
N PRO A 17 -15.08 -14.66 5.11
CA PRO A 17 -13.90 -13.83 5.29
C PRO A 17 -14.19 -12.44 4.73
N PRO A 18 -13.71 -11.35 5.36
CA PRO A 18 -13.84 -10.05 4.74
C PRO A 18 -13.22 -10.09 3.34
N HIS A 19 -14.03 -9.79 2.34
CA HIS A 19 -13.57 -9.66 0.96
C HIS A 19 -13.05 -8.24 0.75
N TRP A 20 -11.86 -8.12 0.15
CA TRP A 20 -11.33 -6.83 -0.25
C TRP A 20 -12.25 -6.21 -1.29
N VAL A 21 -12.69 -4.97 -1.03
CA VAL A 21 -13.48 -4.22 -2.00
C VAL A 21 -12.57 -3.96 -3.21
N PRO A 22 -12.98 -4.35 -4.43
CA PRO A 22 -12.24 -4.01 -5.62
C PRO A 22 -12.09 -2.49 -5.72
N ILE A 23 -10.85 -2.03 -5.84
CA ILE A 23 -10.53 -0.64 -6.08
C ILE A 23 -9.30 -0.59 -6.98
N ARG A 24 -9.48 0.05 -8.13
CA ARG A 24 -8.41 0.15 -9.12
C ARG A 24 -7.64 1.44 -8.95
N GLY A 25 -6.35 1.39 -9.23
CA GLY A 25 -5.51 2.58 -9.14
C GLY A 25 -4.08 2.38 -9.60
N LEU A 26 -3.34 3.48 -9.52
CA LEU A 26 -1.91 3.55 -9.79
C LEU A 26 -1.16 4.08 -8.57
N THR A 27 0.02 3.53 -8.33
CA THR A 27 0.88 3.95 -7.23
C THR A 27 2.34 3.68 -7.57
N LEU A 28 3.25 4.48 -7.03
CA LEU A 28 4.68 4.22 -7.05
C LEU A 28 5.08 3.58 -5.72
N LEU A 29 5.68 2.40 -5.78
CA LEU A 29 6.13 1.65 -4.61
C LEU A 29 7.64 1.62 -4.55
N LEU A 30 8.19 1.63 -3.33
CA LEU A 30 9.58 1.24 -3.12
C LEU A 30 9.71 -0.25 -3.44
N ASP A 31 10.62 -0.61 -4.35
CA ASP A 31 10.70 -1.96 -4.86
C ASP A 31 11.28 -2.93 -3.83
N THR A 32 10.50 -3.96 -3.51
CA THR A 32 10.98 -5.15 -2.82
C THR A 32 11.94 -5.95 -3.72
N PRO A 33 12.74 -6.88 -3.17
CA PRO A 33 13.58 -7.76 -3.98
C PRO A 33 12.81 -8.44 -5.12
N ASP A 34 13.42 -8.58 -6.30
CA ASP A 34 12.77 -9.14 -7.50
C ASP A 34 12.19 -10.56 -7.32
N VAL A 35 12.67 -11.32 -6.34
CA VAL A 35 12.09 -12.63 -5.97
C VAL A 35 10.65 -12.51 -5.45
N CYS A 36 10.25 -11.33 -5.00
CA CYS A 36 8.88 -11.01 -4.56
C CYS A 36 7.94 -10.70 -5.73
N LEU A 37 8.40 -10.80 -6.97
CA LEU A 37 7.58 -10.54 -8.16
C LEU A 37 7.37 -11.84 -8.93
N VAL A 38 6.16 -12.38 -8.85
CA VAL A 38 5.76 -13.64 -9.49
C VAL A 38 5.06 -13.37 -10.82
N ALA A 39 5.17 -14.30 -11.77
CA ALA A 39 4.41 -14.19 -13.02
C ALA A 39 2.90 -14.34 -12.73
N ASP A 40 2.11 -13.46 -13.32
CA ASP A 40 0.65 -13.54 -13.34
C ASP A 40 0.21 -13.90 -14.75
N GLU A 41 -0.09 -15.18 -14.97
CA GLU A 41 -0.40 -15.72 -16.30
C GLU A 41 -1.69 -15.12 -16.90
N ALA A 42 -2.63 -14.72 -16.05
CA ALA A 42 -3.90 -14.15 -16.49
C ALA A 42 -3.73 -12.79 -17.17
N ASN A 43 -2.85 -11.95 -16.63
CA ASN A 43 -2.60 -10.60 -17.16
C ASN A 43 -1.30 -10.50 -17.97
N GLY A 44 -0.45 -11.52 -17.96
CA GLY A 44 0.88 -11.47 -18.59
C GLY A 44 1.83 -10.48 -17.91
N LEU A 45 1.61 -10.18 -16.63
CA LEU A 45 2.37 -9.19 -15.85
C LEU A 45 3.13 -9.85 -14.71
N ARG A 46 3.99 -9.08 -14.03
CA ARG A 46 4.59 -9.49 -12.76
C ARG A 46 3.78 -8.92 -11.60
N ARG A 47 3.34 -9.76 -10.68
CA ARG A 47 2.56 -9.40 -9.50
C ARG A 47 3.42 -9.44 -8.25
N LEU A 48 3.23 -8.46 -7.36
CA LEU A 48 3.83 -8.45 -6.04
C LEU A 48 3.30 -9.63 -5.20
N HIS A 49 4.23 -10.38 -4.64
CA HIS A 49 4.02 -11.54 -3.79
C HIS A 49 5.23 -11.73 -2.86
N CYS A 50 5.24 -11.01 -1.75
CA CYS A 50 6.28 -11.12 -0.72
C CYS A 50 6.12 -12.41 0.12
N ASP A 51 6.86 -13.46 -0.22
CA ASP A 51 7.05 -14.62 0.67
C ASP A 51 8.07 -14.27 1.77
N VAL A 52 7.55 -13.60 2.80
CA VAL A 52 8.35 -13.07 3.93
C VAL A 52 9.08 -14.16 4.72
N SER A 53 8.66 -15.42 4.61
CA SER A 53 9.28 -16.55 5.33
C SER A 53 10.57 -17.04 4.67
N ARG A 54 10.74 -16.78 3.37
CA ARG A 54 11.84 -17.31 2.55
C ARG A 54 12.91 -16.27 2.20
N GLU A 55 12.61 -14.98 2.32
CA GLU A 55 13.53 -13.91 1.97
C GLU A 55 14.05 -13.18 3.22
N ALA A 56 15.34 -13.35 3.51
CA ALA A 56 15.99 -12.72 4.66
C ALA A 56 15.95 -11.18 4.60
N LYS A 57 15.95 -10.59 3.39
CA LYS A 57 15.80 -9.14 3.19
C LYS A 57 14.43 -8.61 3.59
N LEU A 58 13.44 -9.51 3.78
CA LEU A 58 12.10 -9.18 4.24
C LEU A 58 11.89 -9.49 5.74
N ALA A 59 12.96 -9.62 6.53
CA ALA A 59 12.88 -9.95 7.95
C ALA A 59 11.93 -9.03 8.74
N LEU A 60 11.92 -7.73 8.46
CA LEU A 60 10.98 -6.81 9.09
C LEU A 60 9.52 -7.15 8.73
N PHE A 61 9.23 -7.41 7.46
CA PHE A 61 7.87 -7.77 7.02
C PHE A 61 7.42 -9.10 7.65
N ASN A 62 8.33 -10.06 7.79
CA ASN A 62 8.06 -11.33 8.45
C ASN A 62 7.67 -11.12 9.93
N ILE A 63 8.41 -10.27 10.65
CA ILE A 63 8.10 -9.96 12.06
C ILE A 63 6.79 -9.20 12.18
N LEU A 64 6.52 -8.23 11.31
CA LEU A 64 5.26 -7.48 11.33
C LEU A 64 4.06 -8.39 11.07
N TYR A 65 4.18 -9.33 10.14
CA TYR A 65 3.14 -10.30 9.87
C TYR A 65 3.00 -11.30 11.04
N GLY A 66 4.02 -12.10 11.34
CA GLY A 66 3.93 -13.17 12.35
C GLY A 66 3.88 -12.72 13.81
N GLY A 67 4.26 -11.46 14.10
CA GLY A 67 4.25 -10.92 15.46
C GLY A 67 3.01 -10.09 15.77
N VAL A 68 2.57 -9.25 14.83
CA VAL A 68 1.55 -8.22 15.10
C VAL A 68 0.20 -8.62 14.52
N ALA A 69 0.18 -9.10 13.27
CA ALA A 69 -1.06 -9.58 12.66
C ALA A 69 -1.64 -10.80 13.41
N ASP A 70 -0.77 -11.60 14.04
CA ASP A 70 -1.15 -12.76 14.84
C ASP A 70 -1.40 -12.45 16.34
N SER A 71 -1.27 -11.20 16.76
CA SER A 71 -1.51 -10.81 18.17
C SER A 71 -2.96 -11.05 18.58
N GLU A 72 -3.19 -11.35 19.88
CA GLU A 72 -4.52 -11.68 20.42
C GLU A 72 -5.56 -10.60 20.11
N ILE A 73 -5.17 -9.32 20.23
CA ILE A 73 -6.06 -8.18 19.96
C ILE A 73 -6.43 -8.12 18.47
N ILE A 74 -5.46 -8.27 17.57
CA ILE A 74 -5.75 -8.24 16.13
C ILE A 74 -6.64 -9.43 15.75
N ARG A 75 -6.36 -10.62 16.30
CA ARG A 75 -7.21 -11.80 16.10
C ARG A 75 -8.63 -11.62 16.64
N LEU A 76 -8.80 -10.91 17.76
CA LEU A 76 -10.12 -10.60 18.31
C LEU A 76 -10.93 -9.71 17.35
N PHE A 77 -10.34 -8.64 16.82
CA PHE A 77 -11.01 -7.74 15.88
C PHE A 77 -11.25 -8.41 14.52
N ALA A 78 -10.28 -9.18 14.03
CA ALA A 78 -10.43 -9.96 12.80
C ALA A 78 -11.52 -11.04 12.93
N GLY A 79 -11.59 -11.73 14.07
CA GLY A 79 -12.63 -12.73 14.35
C GLY A 79 -14.04 -12.15 14.41
N LYS A 80 -14.18 -10.86 14.73
CA LYS A 80 -15.45 -10.12 14.66
C LYS A 80 -15.75 -9.53 13.28
N GLN A 81 -14.87 -9.78 12.29
CA GLN A 81 -14.94 -9.17 10.94
C GLN A 81 -14.86 -7.63 10.94
N ASN A 82 -14.30 -7.04 12.00
CA ASN A 82 -14.13 -5.59 12.12
C ASN A 82 -12.79 -5.11 11.58
N PHE A 83 -11.87 -6.05 11.30
CA PHE A 83 -10.52 -5.78 10.82
C PHE A 83 -10.08 -6.83 9.81
N CYS A 84 -9.58 -6.37 8.67
CA CYS A 84 -9.07 -7.17 7.58
C CYS A 84 -7.54 -7.10 7.58
N ILE A 85 -6.88 -8.20 7.92
CA ILE A 85 -5.42 -8.29 7.91
C ILE A 85 -4.93 -8.32 6.46
N VAL A 86 -4.03 -7.40 6.09
CA VAL A 86 -3.36 -7.45 4.79
C VAL A 86 -2.43 -8.67 4.76
N PRO A 87 -2.51 -9.53 3.73
CA PRO A 87 -1.61 -10.67 3.62
C PRO A 87 -0.17 -10.20 3.42
N SER A 88 0.80 -10.91 4.00
CA SER A 88 2.23 -10.58 3.85
C SER A 88 2.65 -10.47 2.39
N ALA A 89 2.03 -11.25 1.50
CA ALA A 89 2.26 -11.23 0.06
C ALA A 89 2.07 -9.84 -0.57
N ALA A 90 1.25 -8.99 0.05
CA ALA A 90 0.96 -7.63 -0.40
C ALA A 90 1.71 -6.55 0.39
N TYR A 91 2.58 -6.89 1.36
CA TYR A 91 3.31 -5.88 2.12
C TYR A 91 4.23 -5.07 1.21
N HIS A 92 4.11 -3.75 1.29
CA HIS A 92 4.85 -2.78 0.50
C HIS A 92 5.01 -1.47 1.26
N VAL A 93 5.85 -0.58 0.73
CA VAL A 93 5.96 0.80 1.17
C VAL A 93 5.66 1.71 -0.02
N THR A 94 4.63 2.54 0.09
CA THR A 94 4.27 3.49 -0.96
C THR A 94 5.26 4.64 -0.99
N ALA A 95 5.88 4.85 -2.16
CA ALA A 95 6.72 5.99 -2.42
C ALA A 95 5.87 7.22 -2.77
N LEU A 96 4.86 7.06 -3.63
CA LEU A 96 3.96 8.13 -4.05
C LEU A 96 2.63 7.55 -4.55
N GLY A 97 1.52 7.90 -3.89
CA GLY A 97 0.19 7.59 -4.40
C GLY A 97 -0.15 8.47 -5.61
N LEU A 98 -0.72 7.88 -6.67
CA LEU A 98 -1.14 8.61 -7.86
C LEU A 98 -2.65 8.87 -7.81
N PHE A 99 -3.44 8.05 -8.50
CA PHE A 99 -4.90 8.14 -8.47
C PHE A 99 -5.53 6.75 -8.46
N SER A 100 -6.79 6.72 -8.04
CA SER A 100 -7.64 5.55 -7.95
C SER A 100 -9.06 5.90 -8.40
N GLU A 101 -9.92 4.89 -8.46
CA GLU A 101 -11.36 5.10 -8.69
C GLU A 101 -11.99 6.08 -7.69
N GLU A 102 -11.47 6.14 -6.46
CA GLU A 102 -11.98 7.04 -5.41
C GLU A 102 -11.66 8.51 -5.69
N ASN A 103 -10.51 8.82 -6.29
CA ASN A 103 -10.01 10.19 -6.40
C ASN A 103 -9.78 10.68 -7.84
N VAL A 104 -10.07 9.87 -8.86
CA VAL A 104 -9.95 10.24 -10.28
C VAL A 104 -10.75 11.51 -10.64
N HIS A 105 -11.82 11.79 -9.89
CA HIS A 105 -12.64 12.99 -10.06
C HIS A 105 -11.91 14.28 -9.67
N LEU A 106 -10.84 14.21 -8.86
CA LEU A 106 -10.00 15.35 -8.48
C LEU A 106 -9.02 15.77 -9.58
N LEU A 107 -8.76 14.88 -10.56
CA LEU A 107 -7.89 15.19 -11.69
C LEU A 107 -8.49 16.31 -12.55
N SER A 108 -7.59 17.02 -13.24
CA SER A 108 -7.98 18.04 -14.21
C SER A 108 -8.89 17.46 -15.29
N ALA A 109 -9.88 18.25 -15.74
CA ALA A 109 -10.85 17.83 -16.75
C ALA A 109 -10.18 17.35 -18.05
N ARG A 110 -9.00 17.91 -18.37
CA ARG A 110 -8.21 17.57 -19.56
C ARG A 110 -7.83 16.09 -19.64
N VAL A 111 -7.48 15.48 -18.51
CA VAL A 111 -6.92 14.11 -18.48
C VAL A 111 -7.83 13.09 -17.80
N ARG A 112 -8.94 13.53 -17.20
CA ARG A 112 -9.87 12.66 -16.47
C ARG A 112 -10.38 11.49 -17.32
N ASN A 113 -10.70 11.72 -18.59
CA ASN A 113 -11.18 10.65 -19.48
C ASN A 113 -10.12 9.57 -19.72
N ALA A 114 -8.87 9.97 -19.95
CA ALA A 114 -7.74 9.06 -20.11
C ALA A 114 -7.47 8.28 -18.81
N ALA A 115 -7.53 8.95 -17.66
CA ALA A 115 -7.39 8.31 -16.36
C ALA A 115 -8.50 7.28 -16.09
N VAL A 116 -9.77 7.60 -16.38
CA VAL A 116 -10.90 6.67 -16.25
C VAL A 116 -10.76 5.48 -17.20
N ALA A 117 -10.36 5.71 -18.46
CA ALA A 117 -10.08 4.63 -19.41
C ALA A 117 -8.95 3.72 -18.90
N CYS A 118 -7.87 4.31 -18.38
CA CYS A 118 -6.78 3.57 -17.76
C CYS A 118 -7.27 2.69 -16.60
N LEU A 119 -8.03 3.22 -15.64
CA LEU A 119 -8.57 2.43 -14.52
C LEU A 119 -9.48 1.28 -14.99
N ARG A 120 -10.28 1.50 -16.04
CA ARG A 120 -11.21 0.48 -16.56
C ARG A 120 -10.49 -0.69 -17.22
N GLU A 121 -9.39 -0.44 -17.92
CA GLU A 121 -8.65 -1.43 -18.71
C GLU A 121 -7.46 -2.04 -17.95
N GLN A 122 -7.23 -1.66 -16.69
CA GLN A 122 -6.18 -2.21 -15.83
C GLN A 122 -6.32 -3.72 -15.54
N PRO A 123 -5.21 -4.42 -15.26
CA PRO A 123 -3.82 -3.93 -15.27
C PRO A 123 -3.14 -4.03 -16.65
N GLY A 124 -2.07 -3.27 -16.89
CA GLY A 124 -1.20 -3.42 -18.08
C GLY A 124 -1.57 -2.55 -19.28
N CYS A 125 -2.57 -1.69 -19.16
CA CYS A 125 -3.02 -0.77 -20.21
C CYS A 125 -2.41 0.63 -20.09
N GLU A 126 -1.61 0.91 -19.05
CA GLU A 126 -1.32 2.26 -18.57
C GLU A 126 -0.59 3.10 -19.62
N ARG A 127 0.36 2.50 -20.34
CA ARG A 127 1.08 3.15 -21.44
C ARG A 127 0.19 3.49 -22.63
N ARG A 128 -0.81 2.65 -22.91
CA ARG A 128 -1.74 2.83 -24.03
C ARG A 128 -2.78 3.90 -23.71
N GLU A 129 -3.37 3.82 -22.53
CA GLU A 129 -4.48 4.70 -22.13
C GLU A 129 -4.00 6.05 -21.60
N PHE A 130 -2.80 6.12 -21.00
CA PHE A 130 -2.29 7.37 -20.41
C PHE A 130 -0.77 7.57 -20.63
N PRO A 131 -0.29 7.61 -21.89
CA PRO A 131 1.14 7.71 -22.21
C PRO A 131 1.82 8.94 -21.58
N GLU A 132 1.16 10.10 -21.57
CA GLU A 132 1.75 11.33 -21.01
C GLU A 132 2.09 11.22 -19.53
N LEU A 133 1.28 10.49 -18.75
CA LEU A 133 1.55 10.22 -17.34
C LEU A 133 2.78 9.32 -17.21
N ILE A 134 2.84 8.25 -18.02
CA ILE A 134 3.96 7.30 -17.99
C ILE A 134 5.26 8.01 -18.36
N ASP A 135 5.27 8.84 -19.41
CA ASP A 135 6.45 9.60 -19.80
C ASP A 135 6.90 10.54 -18.67
N CYS A 136 5.96 11.26 -18.03
CA CYS A 136 6.27 12.13 -16.89
C CYS A 136 6.89 11.36 -15.70
N ILE A 137 6.41 10.15 -15.42
CA ILE A 137 6.95 9.30 -14.36
C ILE A 137 8.33 8.76 -14.74
N MET A 138 8.51 8.33 -15.99
CA MET A 138 9.76 7.74 -16.50
C MET A 138 10.90 8.74 -16.60
N GLU A 139 10.60 10.00 -16.86
CA GLU A 139 11.59 11.08 -16.89
C GLU A 139 11.94 11.59 -15.48
N SER A 140 11.21 11.14 -14.46
CA SER A 140 11.38 11.64 -13.10
C SER A 140 12.61 11.07 -12.41
N GLY A 141 13.25 11.89 -11.57
CA GLY A 141 14.31 11.42 -10.68
C GLY A 141 13.85 10.33 -9.71
N LEU A 142 12.56 10.25 -9.40
CA LEU A 142 12.03 9.26 -8.45
C LEU A 142 12.14 7.82 -8.98
N VAL A 143 12.02 7.61 -10.30
CA VAL A 143 12.11 6.28 -10.92
C VAL A 143 13.51 6.01 -11.49
N THR A 144 14.19 7.05 -11.98
CA THR A 144 15.47 6.90 -12.67
C THR A 144 16.70 6.88 -11.75
N GLN A 145 16.61 7.47 -10.56
CA GLN A 145 17.72 7.46 -9.61
C GLN A 145 17.77 6.13 -8.86
N GLN A 146 18.99 5.67 -8.58
CA GLN A 146 19.21 4.59 -7.61
C GLN A 146 19.23 5.18 -6.22
N PHE A 147 18.44 4.59 -5.33
CA PHE A 147 18.44 4.92 -3.91
C PHE A 147 19.12 3.80 -3.13
N SER A 148 19.48 4.08 -1.88
CA SER A 148 19.84 3.02 -0.93
C SER A 148 19.30 3.45 0.42
N VAL A 149 17.98 3.31 0.57
CA VAL A 149 17.28 3.67 1.79
C VAL A 149 17.03 2.42 2.63
N GLU A 150 17.48 2.47 3.87
CA GLU A 150 17.18 1.48 4.89
C GLU A 150 16.23 2.10 5.91
N TYR A 151 15.16 1.38 6.20
CA TYR A 151 14.15 1.76 7.17
C TYR A 151 14.12 0.76 8.31
N GLU A 152 13.84 1.28 9.51
CA GLU A 152 13.56 0.48 10.70
C GLU A 152 12.17 0.82 11.25
N TYR A 153 11.60 -0.13 11.99
CA TYR A 153 10.34 0.08 12.68
C TYR A 153 10.46 1.25 13.66
N ASP A 154 9.43 2.11 13.66
CA ASP A 154 9.31 3.22 14.60
C ASP A 154 8.16 2.98 15.60
N SER A 155 6.95 2.90 15.08
CA SER A 155 5.71 2.85 15.88
C SER A 155 4.55 2.28 15.07
N PHE A 156 3.51 1.84 15.75
CA PHE A 156 2.21 1.64 15.10
C PHE A 156 1.41 2.94 15.04
N ALA A 157 0.52 3.09 14.06
CA ALA A 157 -0.37 4.23 13.98
C ALA A 157 -1.69 3.88 13.28
N LEU A 158 -2.68 4.73 13.51
CA LEU A 158 -4.01 4.63 12.92
C LEU A 158 -4.17 5.71 11.84
N PHE A 159 -4.27 5.32 10.57
CA PHE A 159 -4.39 6.23 9.41
C PHE A 159 -5.71 6.01 8.68
N SER A 160 -6.61 7.00 8.65
CA SER A 160 -7.94 6.83 8.05
C SER A 160 -8.67 5.60 8.60
N THR A 161 -8.74 4.48 7.88
CA THR A 161 -9.28 3.18 8.34
C THR A 161 -8.20 2.11 8.50
N ALA A 162 -6.91 2.43 8.37
CA ALA A 162 -5.80 1.49 8.44
C ALA A 162 -5.10 1.48 9.80
N LEU A 163 -4.62 0.30 10.20
CA LEU A 163 -3.52 0.15 11.15
C LEU A 163 -2.22 -0.03 10.35
N VAL A 164 -1.22 0.81 10.64
CA VAL A 164 0.06 0.81 9.92
C VAL A 164 1.23 0.65 10.89
N ALA A 165 2.29 0.00 10.43
CA ALA A 165 3.62 0.08 11.03
C ALA A 165 4.38 1.23 10.37
N ARG A 166 4.57 2.32 11.10
CA ARG A 166 5.41 3.44 10.66
C ARG A 166 6.87 3.03 10.70
N LEU A 167 7.59 3.50 9.70
CA LEU A 167 9.01 3.27 9.56
C LEU A 167 9.73 4.61 9.58
N ARG A 168 10.97 4.59 10.06
CA ARG A 168 11.87 5.75 10.00
C ARG A 168 13.19 5.38 9.36
N PRO A 169 13.82 6.29 8.60
CA PRO A 169 15.12 6.02 8.01
C PRO A 169 16.14 5.75 9.12
N THR A 170 17.05 4.81 8.88
CA THR A 170 18.20 4.62 9.78
C THR A 170 19.15 5.80 9.67
N LEU A 171 20.03 5.97 10.68
CA LEU A 171 21.00 7.06 10.69
C LEU A 171 21.87 7.09 9.44
N VAL A 172 22.25 5.92 8.91
CA VAL A 172 23.09 5.80 7.70
C VAL A 172 22.32 6.10 6.41
N SER A 173 20.98 6.09 6.44
CA SER A 173 20.12 6.32 5.27
C SER A 173 19.43 7.69 5.29
N LEU A 174 19.79 8.60 6.21
CA LEU A 174 19.17 9.93 6.29
C LEU A 174 19.34 10.74 4.99
N GLU A 175 20.56 10.76 4.42
CA GLU A 175 20.83 11.48 3.18
C GLU A 175 20.08 10.86 2.00
N ALA A 176 20.15 9.52 1.85
CA ALA A 176 19.42 8.81 0.80
C ALA A 176 17.89 9.02 0.90
N HIS A 177 17.35 9.07 2.12
CA HIS A 177 15.94 9.37 2.38
C HIS A 177 15.59 10.81 1.97
N GLN A 178 16.46 11.79 2.26
CA GLN A 178 16.26 13.17 1.82
C GLN A 178 16.30 13.29 0.30
N SER A 179 17.21 12.59 -0.38
CA SER A 179 17.25 12.53 -1.85
C SER A 179 15.98 11.92 -2.44
N LEU A 180 15.50 10.81 -1.88
CA LEU A 180 14.22 10.19 -2.25
C LEU A 180 13.04 11.15 -2.05
N GLU A 181 12.99 11.82 -0.90
CA GLU A 181 11.94 12.80 -0.59
C GLU A 181 11.98 14.01 -1.55
N HIS A 182 13.16 14.49 -1.92
CA HIS A 182 13.33 15.56 -2.90
C HIS A 182 12.82 15.12 -4.28
N ALA A 183 13.22 13.94 -4.76
CA ALA A 183 12.75 13.38 -6.02
C ALA A 183 11.23 13.17 -6.04
N ARG A 184 10.65 12.68 -4.93
CA ARG A 184 9.20 12.55 -4.75
C ARG A 184 8.48 13.89 -4.84
N ASN A 185 8.98 14.91 -4.14
CA ASN A 185 8.37 16.25 -4.13
C ASN A 185 8.42 16.90 -5.52
N ALA A 186 9.54 16.73 -6.24
CA ALA A 186 9.69 17.22 -7.60
C ALA A 186 8.66 16.57 -8.55
N LEU A 187 8.54 15.23 -8.53
CA LEU A 187 7.53 14.54 -9.32
C LEU A 187 6.10 14.93 -8.92
N SER A 188 5.79 14.98 -7.62
CA SER A 188 4.46 15.37 -7.15
C SER A 188 4.07 16.77 -7.63
N SER A 189 5.02 17.71 -7.70
CA SER A 189 4.78 19.06 -8.20
C SER A 189 4.48 19.05 -9.72
N GLN A 190 5.26 18.29 -10.50
CA GLN A 190 5.03 18.11 -11.94
C GLN A 190 3.67 17.46 -12.22
N LEU A 191 3.30 16.42 -11.47
CA LEU A 191 2.02 15.73 -11.61
C LEU A 191 0.85 16.65 -11.24
N HIS A 192 1.01 17.47 -10.21
CA HIS A 192 0.02 18.48 -9.84
C HIS A 192 -0.19 19.49 -10.98
N GLU A 193 0.88 20.09 -11.47
CA GLU A 193 0.82 21.11 -12.52
C GLU A 193 0.24 20.56 -13.84
N ARG A 194 0.67 19.37 -14.26
CA ARG A 194 0.29 18.81 -15.57
C ARG A 194 -1.08 18.13 -15.56
N PHE A 195 -1.42 17.45 -14.47
CA PHE A 195 -2.56 16.52 -14.42
C PHE A 195 -3.61 16.88 -13.37
N GLY A 196 -3.27 17.76 -12.42
CA GLY A 196 -4.13 18.12 -11.29
C GLY A 196 -4.13 17.08 -10.17
N LEU A 197 -3.11 16.23 -10.07
CA LEU A 197 -2.99 15.33 -8.92
C LEU A 197 -2.80 16.15 -7.64
N PRO A 198 -3.36 15.73 -6.48
CA PRO A 198 -3.08 16.37 -5.21
C PRO A 198 -1.57 16.39 -4.90
N ILE A 199 -1.07 17.53 -4.41
CA ILE A 199 0.30 17.61 -3.92
C ILE A 199 0.42 16.67 -2.72
N SER A 200 1.40 15.78 -2.77
CA SER A 200 1.60 14.79 -1.72
C SER A 200 2.18 15.44 -0.46
N ALA A 201 1.62 15.05 0.68
CA ALA A 201 2.19 15.35 1.99
C ALA A 201 3.60 14.75 2.11
N LYS A 202 4.35 15.17 3.16
CA LYS A 202 5.68 14.64 3.50
C LYS A 202 5.69 13.10 3.44
N LEU A 203 6.79 12.52 2.97
CA LEU A 203 6.92 11.06 2.95
C LEU A 203 6.84 10.53 4.39
N ASP A 204 5.86 9.65 4.64
CA ASP A 204 5.70 8.94 5.91
C ASP A 204 5.76 7.44 5.60
N PRO A 205 6.97 6.85 5.53
CA PRO A 205 7.14 5.46 5.12
C PRO A 205 6.42 4.53 6.09
N HIS A 206 5.54 3.67 5.61
CA HIS A 206 4.79 2.73 6.44
C HIS A 206 4.45 1.46 5.67
N VAL A 207 4.16 0.40 6.43
CA VAL A 207 3.57 -0.85 5.93
C VAL A 207 2.18 -0.97 6.54
N THR A 208 1.17 -1.17 5.70
CA THR A 208 -0.19 -1.41 6.19
C THR A 208 -0.32 -2.83 6.74
N ILE A 209 -0.75 -2.95 8.00
CA ILE A 209 -1.00 -4.24 8.66
C ILE A 209 -2.39 -4.73 8.34
N GLY A 210 -3.36 -3.82 8.27
CA GLY A 210 -4.74 -4.15 7.95
C GLY A 210 -5.65 -2.93 7.97
N TYR A 211 -6.89 -3.16 7.57
CA TYR A 211 -7.92 -2.13 7.48
C TYR A 211 -9.11 -2.50 8.37
N PHE A 212 -9.58 -1.53 9.14
CA PHE A 212 -10.87 -1.57 9.80
C PHE A 212 -11.98 -1.42 8.75
N THR A 213 -13.11 -2.08 8.98
CA THR A 213 -14.26 -2.02 8.05
C THR A 213 -14.96 -0.66 8.06
N SER A 214 -14.73 0.15 9.09
CA SER A 214 -15.24 1.52 9.19
C SER A 214 -14.34 2.39 10.07
N LEU A 215 -14.58 3.72 10.04
CA LEU A 215 -13.94 4.65 10.97
C LEU A 215 -14.37 4.40 12.42
N GLU A 216 -15.62 3.98 12.66
CA GLU A 216 -16.13 3.65 13.99
C GLU A 216 -15.41 2.45 14.60
N GLU A 217 -15.14 1.42 13.81
CA GLU A 217 -14.37 0.25 14.24
C GLU A 217 -12.92 0.61 14.56
N ARG A 218 -12.31 1.51 13.75
CA ARG A 218 -10.99 2.04 14.05
C ARG A 218 -10.98 2.81 15.37
N GLU A 219 -11.96 3.68 15.62
CA GLU A 219 -12.03 4.43 16.88
C GLU A 219 -12.22 3.50 18.08
N SER A 220 -13.03 2.45 17.92
CA SER A 220 -13.20 1.40 18.92
C SER A 220 -11.90 0.62 19.21
N PHE A 221 -10.99 0.55 18.23
CA PHE A 221 -9.66 -0.03 18.39
C PHE A 221 -8.66 0.90 19.09
N SER A 222 -8.84 2.23 19.00
CA SER A 222 -7.89 3.24 19.48
C SER A 222 -7.35 2.99 20.91
N PRO A 223 -8.17 2.60 21.90
CA PRO A 223 -7.67 2.28 23.25
C PRO A 223 -6.69 1.12 23.32
N PHE A 224 -6.71 0.21 22.33
CA PHE A 224 -5.82 -0.94 22.26
C PHE A 224 -4.51 -0.64 21.52
N LEU A 225 -4.35 0.55 20.93
CA LEU A 225 -3.15 0.90 20.18
C LEU A 225 -1.89 0.81 21.07
N GLU A 226 -1.96 1.22 22.33
CA GLU A 226 -0.84 1.10 23.28
C GLU A 226 -0.38 -0.35 23.49
N HIS A 227 -1.31 -1.31 23.51
CA HIS A 227 -0.97 -2.72 23.59
C HIS A 227 -0.24 -3.20 22.32
N ILE A 228 -0.70 -2.75 21.15
CA ILE A 228 -0.02 -3.03 19.89
C ILE A 228 1.37 -2.39 19.85
N GLN A 229 1.55 -1.18 20.41
CA GLN A 229 2.88 -0.58 20.57
C GLN A 229 3.80 -1.45 21.41
N ALA A 230 3.29 -2.05 22.49
CA ALA A 230 4.07 -2.95 23.34
C ALA A 230 4.56 -4.19 22.56
N VAL A 231 3.72 -4.76 21.69
CA VAL A 231 4.13 -5.84 20.76
C VAL A 231 5.28 -5.39 19.85
N GLY A 232 5.24 -4.15 19.36
CA GLY A 232 6.28 -3.57 18.51
C GLY A 232 7.59 -3.21 19.23
N SER A 233 7.57 -3.06 20.55
CA SER A 233 8.72 -2.53 21.33
C SER A 233 10.02 -3.33 21.18
N GLY A 234 9.92 -4.61 20.82
CA GLY A 234 11.06 -5.52 20.59
C GLY A 234 11.57 -5.57 19.15
N ILE A 235 10.89 -4.94 18.19
CA ILE A 235 11.27 -5.03 16.78
C ILE A 235 12.55 -4.23 16.53
N ARG A 236 13.58 -4.90 16.01
CA ARG A 236 14.90 -4.31 15.66
C ARG A 236 15.31 -4.55 14.22
N SER A 237 14.46 -5.21 13.43
CA SER A 237 14.74 -5.54 12.04
C SER A 237 14.55 -4.34 11.12
N ARG A 238 15.12 -4.48 9.92
CA ARG A 238 15.16 -3.44 8.91
C ARG A 238 14.67 -3.96 7.57
N VAL A 239 14.38 -3.03 6.68
CA VAL A 239 14.07 -3.31 5.28
C VAL A 239 14.76 -2.25 4.42
N SER A 240 15.30 -2.66 3.28
CA SER A 240 16.05 -1.79 2.39
C SER A 240 15.43 -1.78 1.00
N PHE A 241 15.46 -0.60 0.38
CA PHE A 241 14.93 -0.37 -0.97
C PHE A 241 15.95 0.40 -1.80
N SER A 242 16.06 0.02 -3.08
CA SER A 242 17.02 0.62 -4.00
C SER A 242 16.41 1.30 -5.23
N SER A 243 15.14 1.02 -5.52
CA SER A 243 14.44 1.58 -6.67
C SER A 243 12.97 1.82 -6.36
N VAL A 244 12.32 2.56 -7.25
CA VAL A 244 10.88 2.82 -7.23
C VAL A 244 10.31 2.41 -8.58
N SER A 245 9.22 1.66 -8.57
CA SER A 245 8.51 1.29 -9.80
C SER A 245 7.05 1.66 -9.74
N LEU A 246 6.44 1.80 -10.92
CA LEU A 246 5.00 1.99 -11.08
C LEU A 246 4.28 0.65 -10.95
N TYR A 247 3.21 0.67 -10.16
CA TYR A 247 2.30 -0.45 -10.00
C TYR A 247 0.87 0.00 -10.31
N SER A 248 0.13 -0.85 -11.01
CA SER A 248 -1.33 -0.83 -10.96
C SER A 248 -1.82 -1.80 -9.91
N TYR A 249 -2.99 -1.53 -9.35
CA TYR A 249 -3.61 -2.43 -8.39
C TYR A 249 -5.10 -2.57 -8.66
N SER A 250 -5.66 -3.73 -8.34
CA SER A 250 -7.10 -4.03 -8.47
C SER A 250 -7.84 -4.02 -7.13
N ASP A 251 -7.09 -4.09 -6.05
CA ASP A 251 -7.50 -3.92 -4.66
C ASP A 251 -6.25 -3.65 -3.81
N VAL A 252 -6.41 -3.54 -2.50
CA VAL A 252 -5.30 -3.26 -1.55
C VAL A 252 -4.32 -4.42 -1.34
N THR A 253 -4.49 -5.55 -2.05
CA THR A 253 -3.67 -6.76 -1.93
C THR A 253 -3.06 -7.25 -3.25
N HIS A 254 -3.54 -6.78 -4.40
CA HIS A 254 -3.06 -7.19 -5.71
C HIS A 254 -2.41 -6.02 -6.45
N PHE A 255 -1.06 -6.03 -6.49
CA PHE A 255 -0.25 -5.02 -7.18
C PHE A 255 0.50 -5.65 -8.35
N PHE A 256 0.37 -5.07 -9.53
CA PHE A 256 0.98 -5.50 -10.78
C PHE A 256 2.02 -4.47 -11.20
N ARG A 257 3.28 -4.90 -11.33
CA ARG A 257 4.34 -4.00 -11.78
C ARG A 257 4.09 -3.65 -13.24
N VAL A 258 3.96 -2.37 -13.52
CA VAL A 258 3.80 -1.87 -14.89
C VAL A 258 5.14 -2.03 -15.58
N PRO A 259 5.23 -2.73 -16.73
CA PRO A 259 6.46 -2.84 -17.48
C PRO A 259 6.80 -1.47 -18.07
N LEU A 260 7.93 -0.94 -17.63
CA LEU A 260 8.50 0.30 -18.15
C LEU A 260 9.66 -0.07 -19.11
N PRO A 261 9.84 0.66 -20.22
CA PRO A 261 10.84 0.34 -21.24
C PRO A 261 12.28 0.45 -20.75
#